data_AF-A0A7S1SDR9-F1
#
_entry.id   AF-A0A7S1SDR9-F1
#
_cell.length_a   1.000
_cell.length_b   1.000
_cell.length_c   1.000
_cell.angle_alpha   90.00
_cell.angle_beta   90.00
_cell.angle_gamma   90.00
#
_symmetry.space_group_name_H-M   'P 1'
#
loop_
_entity.id
_entity.type
_entity.pdbx_description
1 polymer ?
#
loop_
_entity_poly.entity_id
_entity_poly.type
_entity_poly.pdbx_seq_one_letter_code
_entity_poly.pdbx_strand_id
1 'polypeptide(L)'
;TGHIECDGPNEYLYSFMGTLHLRSSTSTEEQKIALDDTNTLLRGSKVKNVQWALGVAVYAGKQCKIMMNSKERKGRKLSHLEWDLGKFTGAMFIIQTVLCLVAACIGAAFETGDTQSRRYLNLTTMGGESESSFLIFTIRYFSFTILFSNFIP
;
A
#
# COMPACT_ATOMS: atom_id res chain seq x y z
N THR A 1 -43.82 -2.90 26.81
CA THR A 1 -42.70 -2.31 26.03
C THR A 1 -41.43 -2.47 26.84
N GLY A 2 -40.27 -2.50 26.21
CA GLY A 2 -39.00 -2.70 26.92
C GLY A 2 -37.83 -2.08 26.20
N HIS A 3 -36.75 -1.83 26.94
CA HIS A 3 -35.48 -1.34 26.40
C HIS A 3 -34.34 -2.26 26.87
N ILE A 4 -33.26 -2.26 26.11
CA ILE A 4 -32.06 -3.06 26.39
C ILE A 4 -30.95 -2.07 26.72
N GLU A 5 -30.36 -2.21 27.90
CA GLU A 5 -29.14 -1.51 28.29
C GLU A 5 -27.98 -2.49 28.15
N CYS A 6 -26.91 -2.11 27.45
CA CYS A 6 -25.75 -2.98 27.25
C CYS A 6 -24.46 -2.18 27.34
N ASP A 7 -23.36 -2.90 27.52
CA ASP A 7 -22.00 -2.37 27.34
C ASP A 7 -21.85 -1.69 25.96
N GLY A 8 -20.85 -0.80 25.86
CA GLY A 8 -20.41 -0.26 24.59
C GLY A 8 -19.83 -1.33 23.66
N PRO A 9 -19.71 -1.02 22.37
CA PRO A 9 -19.18 -1.97 21.39
C PRO A 9 -17.70 -2.24 21.65
N ASN A 10 -17.35 -3.51 21.85
CA ASN A 10 -16.01 -3.99 22.17
C ASN A 10 -15.56 -5.12 21.20
N GLU A 11 -14.27 -5.42 21.15
CA GLU A 11 -13.69 -6.45 20.25
C GLU A 11 -13.72 -7.88 20.83
N TYR A 12 -14.11 -8.03 22.10
CA TYR A 12 -14.14 -9.30 22.81
C TYR A 12 -15.40 -10.09 22.41
N LEU A 13 -15.21 -11.20 21.68
CA LEU A 13 -16.31 -12.01 21.14
C LEU A 13 -17.20 -12.62 22.23
N TYR A 14 -16.61 -13.06 23.35
CA TYR A 14 -17.28 -13.80 24.43
C TYR A 14 -17.58 -12.95 25.66
N SER A 15 -17.52 -11.63 25.54
CA SER A 15 -17.82 -10.73 26.65
C SER A 15 -18.97 -9.82 26.25
N PHE A 16 -20.17 -10.13 26.74
CA PHE A 16 -21.34 -9.29 26.56
C PHE A 16 -22.07 -9.18 27.89
N MET A 17 -22.24 -7.94 28.37
CA MET A 17 -23.07 -7.66 29.52
C MET A 17 -24.19 -6.73 29.10
N GLY A 18 -25.42 -7.16 29.32
CA GLY A 18 -26.60 -6.33 29.12
C GLY A 18 -27.71 -6.66 30.10
N THR A 19 -28.67 -5.77 30.22
CA THR A 19 -29.89 -5.95 31.00
C THR A 19 -31.09 -5.56 30.13
N LEU A 20 -32.03 -6.49 29.98
CA LEU A 20 -33.32 -6.24 29.35
C LEU A 20 -34.31 -5.78 30.42
N HIS A 21 -34.88 -4.59 30.21
CA HIS A 21 -35.93 -4.02 31.02
C HIS A 21 -37.26 -4.23 30.31
N LEU A 22 -38.14 -5.05 30.89
CA LEU A 22 -39.44 -5.35 30.32
C LEU A 22 -40.55 -4.83 31.24
N ARG A 23 -41.42 -3.98 30.69
CA ARG A 23 -42.66 -3.55 31.34
C ARG A 23 -43.83 -4.40 30.85
N SER A 24 -44.38 -5.22 31.75
CA SER A 24 -45.61 -5.98 31.52
C SER A 24 -46.84 -5.09 31.70
N SER A 25 -47.93 -5.39 30.99
CA SER A 25 -49.23 -4.71 31.18
C SER A 25 -49.97 -5.18 32.44
N THR A 26 -49.62 -6.35 32.97
CA THR A 26 -50.28 -7.00 34.11
C THR A 26 -49.62 -6.73 35.45
N SER A 27 -48.38 -6.21 35.48
CA SER A 27 -47.60 -5.98 36.69
C SER A 27 -47.01 -4.57 36.66
N THR A 28 -47.16 -3.83 37.77
CA THR A 28 -46.64 -2.46 37.90
C THR A 28 -45.11 -2.40 37.95
N GLU A 29 -44.44 -3.52 38.25
CA GLU A 29 -42.98 -3.59 38.38
C GLU A 29 -42.26 -3.89 37.06
N GLU A 30 -41.09 -3.27 36.90
CA GLU A 30 -40.19 -3.49 35.79
C GLU A 30 -39.40 -4.79 36.00
N GLN A 31 -39.55 -5.76 35.09
CA GLN A 31 -38.77 -6.99 35.13
C GLN A 31 -37.40 -6.76 34.47
N LYS A 32 -36.33 -6.99 35.23
CA LYS A 32 -34.94 -6.90 34.76
C LYS A 32 -34.38 -8.29 34.51
N ILE A 33 -33.89 -8.54 33.30
CA ILE A 33 -33.30 -9.83 32.90
C ILE A 33 -31.86 -9.57 32.46
N ALA A 34 -30.91 -10.21 33.14
CA ALA A 34 -29.51 -10.14 32.75
C ALA A 34 -29.27 -10.93 31.46
N LEU A 35 -28.54 -10.32 30.53
CA LEU A 35 -28.13 -10.90 29.26
C LEU A 35 -26.61 -11.07 29.27
N ASP A 36 -26.18 -12.29 28.92
CA ASP A 36 -24.77 -12.66 28.79
C ASP A 36 -24.45 -13.03 27.33
N ASP A 37 -23.21 -13.40 27.05
CA ASP A 37 -22.73 -13.83 25.74
C ASP A 37 -23.56 -14.96 25.11
N THR A 38 -24.03 -15.90 25.92
CA THR A 38 -24.92 -17.02 25.53
C THR A 38 -26.25 -16.57 24.92
N ASN A 39 -26.74 -15.38 25.29
CA ASN A 39 -27.99 -14.81 24.79
C ASN A 39 -27.79 -13.92 23.55
N THR A 40 -26.55 -13.85 23.02
CA THR A 40 -26.22 -13.01 21.86
C THR A 40 -25.81 -13.82 20.64
N LEU A 41 -26.28 -13.39 19.47
CA LEU A 41 -25.88 -13.97 18.19
C LEU A 41 -24.94 -12.99 17.47
N LEU A 42 -23.71 -13.43 17.24
CA LEU A 42 -22.72 -12.65 16.49
C LEU A 42 -23.09 -12.58 15.00
N ARG A 43 -22.74 -11.46 14.37
CA ARG A 43 -22.81 -11.31 12.92
C ARG A 43 -21.93 -12.38 12.25
N GLY A 44 -22.52 -13.18 11.36
CA GLY A 44 -21.84 -14.29 10.67
C GLY A 44 -22.10 -15.66 11.28
N SER A 45 -22.73 -15.73 12.46
CA SER A 45 -23.20 -17.00 13.01
C SER A 45 -24.30 -17.60 12.15
N LYS A 46 -24.26 -18.93 11.97
CA LYS A 46 -25.31 -19.69 11.29
C LYS A 46 -26.13 -20.44 12.33
N VAL A 47 -27.40 -20.05 12.46
CA VAL A 47 -28.37 -20.73 13.32
C VAL A 47 -28.67 -22.10 12.70
N LYS A 48 -28.59 -23.17 13.51
CA LYS A 48 -28.86 -24.55 13.11
C LYS A 48 -29.87 -25.16 14.07
N ASN A 49 -30.56 -26.20 13.60
CA ASN A 49 -31.46 -27.02 14.43
C ASN A 49 -32.69 -26.27 15.01
N VAL A 50 -33.12 -25.18 14.38
CA VAL A 50 -34.38 -24.47 14.69
C VAL A 50 -35.02 -23.97 13.39
N GLN A 51 -36.36 -23.87 13.35
CA GLN A 51 -37.09 -23.40 12.15
C GLN A 51 -36.95 -21.89 11.94
N TRP A 52 -37.04 -21.10 13.00
CA TRP A 52 -36.89 -19.65 12.99
C TRP A 52 -36.37 -19.15 14.33
N ALA A 53 -35.76 -17.98 14.34
CA ALA A 53 -35.32 -17.28 15.54
C ALA A 53 -35.71 -15.80 15.44
N LEU A 54 -36.21 -15.24 16.53
CA LEU A 54 -36.51 -13.82 16.64
C LEU A 54 -35.47 -13.18 17.57
N GLY A 55 -34.98 -12.00 17.21
CA GLY A 55 -34.01 -11.26 18.00
C GLY A 55 -34.05 -9.78 17.70
N VAL A 56 -33.40 -9.00 18.56
CA VAL A 56 -33.26 -7.54 18.41
C VAL A 56 -31.80 -7.23 18.10
N ALA A 57 -31.58 -6.34 17.13
CA ALA A 57 -30.24 -5.90 16.77
C ALA A 57 -29.70 -4.92 17.82
N VAL A 58 -28.65 -5.31 18.55
CA VAL A 58 -27.98 -4.48 19.56
C VAL A 58 -26.81 -3.69 18.97
N TYR A 59 -25.99 -4.34 18.11
CA TYR A 59 -24.88 -3.69 17.41
C TYR A 59 -25.04 -3.78 15.90
N ALA A 60 -24.83 -2.66 15.20
CA ALA A 60 -24.97 -2.57 13.75
C ALA A 60 -23.67 -2.16 13.04
N GLY A 61 -23.44 -2.73 11.85
CA GLY A 61 -22.34 -2.34 10.97
C GLY A 61 -20.95 -2.51 11.62
N LYS A 62 -20.18 -1.41 11.66
CA LYS A 62 -18.80 -1.39 12.21
C LYS A 62 -18.74 -1.65 13.72
N GLN A 63 -19.85 -1.49 14.43
CA GLN A 63 -19.95 -1.75 15.86
C GLN A 63 -20.13 -3.23 16.20
N CYS A 64 -20.40 -4.10 15.20
CA CYS A 64 -20.46 -5.53 15.45
C CYS A 64 -19.08 -6.05 15.91
N LYS A 65 -19.04 -6.84 16.98
CA LYS A 65 -17.82 -7.44 17.56
C LYS A 65 -16.88 -8.08 16.51
N ILE A 66 -17.44 -8.85 15.56
CA ILE A 66 -16.65 -9.47 14.48
C ILE A 66 -15.99 -8.45 13.55
N MET A 67 -16.64 -7.30 13.34
CA MET A 67 -16.11 -6.24 12.48
C MET A 67 -15.01 -5.45 13.21
N MET A 68 -15.11 -5.34 14.54
CA MET A 68 -14.05 -4.77 15.38
C MET A 68 -12.84 -5.72 15.47
N ASN A 69 -13.06 -7.04 15.52
CA ASN A 69 -11.97 -8.02 15.50
C ASN A 69 -11.36 -8.21 14.11
N SER A 70 -12.12 -7.91 13.05
CA SER A 70 -11.60 -7.90 11.69
C SER A 70 -10.51 -6.84 11.58
N LYS A 71 -9.24 -7.27 11.55
CA LYS A 71 -8.11 -6.40 11.24
C LYS A 71 -8.50 -5.57 10.03
N GLU A 72 -8.59 -4.24 10.20
CA GLU A 72 -8.62 -3.34 9.06
C GLU A 72 -7.53 -3.79 8.11
N ARG A 73 -7.82 -3.90 6.81
CA ARG A 73 -6.79 -4.18 5.80
C ARG A 73 -5.85 -2.97 5.79
N LYS A 74 -4.91 -2.94 6.73
CA LYS A 74 -3.84 -1.96 6.80
C LYS A 74 -2.83 -2.39 5.76
N GLY A 75 -2.81 -1.64 4.65
CA GLY A 75 -1.79 -1.72 3.63
C GLY A 75 -2.10 -2.67 2.47
N ARG A 76 -1.48 -2.34 1.33
CA ARG A 76 -1.36 -3.20 0.17
C ARG A 76 -0.51 -4.42 0.56
N LYS A 77 -1.03 -5.62 0.33
CA LYS A 77 -0.23 -6.84 0.44
C LYS A 77 0.80 -6.81 -0.69
N LEU A 78 2.04 -6.50 -0.36
CA LEU A 78 3.16 -6.58 -1.29
C LEU A 78 3.73 -8.00 -1.25
N SER A 79 3.95 -8.59 -2.42
CA SER A 79 4.65 -9.86 -2.53
C SER A 79 6.14 -9.68 -2.24
N HIS A 80 6.81 -10.71 -1.70
CA HIS A 80 8.26 -10.72 -1.57
C HIS A 80 8.95 -10.46 -2.92
N LEU A 81 8.35 -10.94 -4.02
CA LEU A 81 8.84 -10.70 -5.38
C LEU A 81 8.79 -9.23 -5.77
N GLU A 82 7.78 -8.47 -5.34
CA GLU A 82 7.71 -7.02 -5.62
C GLU A 82 8.82 -6.26 -4.88
N TRP A 83 9.17 -6.73 -3.67
CA TRP A 83 10.31 -6.18 -2.91
C TRP A 83 11.64 -6.48 -3.58
N ASP A 84 11.82 -7.70 -4.08
CA ASP A 84 13.06 -8.08 -4.75
C ASP A 84 13.19 -7.42 -6.12
N LEU A 85 12.09 -7.24 -6.85
CA LEU A 85 12.08 -6.45 -8.08
C LEU A 85 12.55 -5.01 -7.83
N GLY A 86 12.08 -4.38 -6.74
CA GLY A 86 12.55 -3.05 -6.35
C GLY A 86 14.06 -2.99 -6.09
N LYS A 87 14.65 -4.03 -5.50
CA LYS A 87 16.11 -4.12 -5.31
C LYS A 87 16.85 -4.30 -6.65
N PHE A 88 16.35 -5.16 -7.53
CA PHE A 88 16.96 -5.37 -8.85
C PHE A 88 16.89 -4.12 -9.72
N THR A 89 15.76 -3.40 -9.75
CA THR A 89 15.64 -2.12 -10.45
C THR A 89 16.66 -1.10 -9.93
N GLY A 90 16.85 -1.01 -8.61
CA GLY A 90 17.87 -0.14 -8.02
C GLY A 90 19.30 -0.53 -8.41
N ALA A 91 19.62 -1.83 -8.39
CA ALA A 91 20.93 -2.32 -8.81
C ALA A 91 21.23 -2.03 -10.29
N MET A 92 20.24 -2.25 -11.18
CA MET A 92 20.38 -1.94 -12.61
C MET A 92 20.61 -0.45 -12.86
N PHE A 93 19.91 0.43 -12.13
CA PHE A 93 20.12 1.88 -12.24
C PHE A 93 21.55 2.32 -11.88
N ILE A 94 22.15 1.70 -10.86
CA ILE A 94 23.54 1.99 -10.46
C ILE A 94 24.52 1.56 -11.55
N ILE A 95 24.40 0.32 -12.04
CA ILE A 95 25.26 -0.21 -13.12
C ILE A 95 25.14 0.67 -14.37
N GLN A 96 23.92 1.05 -14.71
CA GLN A 96 23.60 1.92 -15.84
C GLN A 96 24.26 3.30 -15.72
N THR A 97 24.24 3.90 -14.53
CA THR A 97 24.91 5.18 -14.26
C THR A 97 26.42 5.06 -14.44
N VAL A 98 27.05 4.00 -13.92
CA VAL A 98 28.49 3.76 -14.05
C VAL A 98 28.89 3.59 -15.52
N LEU A 99 28.12 2.82 -16.29
CA LEU A 99 28.38 2.60 -17.72
C LEU A 99 28.33 3.92 -18.51
N CYS A 100 27.32 4.77 -18.25
CA CYS A 100 27.21 6.08 -18.89
C CYS A 100 28.35 7.02 -18.52
N LEU A 101 28.82 6.99 -17.26
CA LEU A 101 29.97 7.79 -16.83
C LEU A 101 31.27 7.35 -17.54
N VAL A 102 31.52 6.04 -17.62
CA VAL A 102 32.70 5.50 -18.32
C VAL A 102 32.65 5.87 -19.81
N ALA A 103 31.50 5.72 -20.46
CA ALA A 103 31.32 6.08 -21.87
C ALA A 103 31.51 7.59 -22.11
N ALA A 104 31.00 8.44 -21.22
CA ALA A 104 31.19 9.89 -21.30
C ALA A 104 32.67 10.29 -21.10
N CYS A 105 33.36 9.67 -20.15
CA CYS A 105 34.80 9.89 -19.91
C CYS A 105 35.66 9.47 -21.11
N ILE A 106 35.43 8.27 -21.66
CA ILE A 106 36.13 7.80 -22.86
C ILE A 106 35.83 8.74 -24.03
N GLY A 107 34.56 9.11 -24.21
CA GLY A 107 34.14 10.06 -25.22
C GLY A 107 34.87 11.40 -25.16
N ALA A 108 35.02 11.96 -23.95
CA ALA A 108 35.74 13.21 -23.72
C ALA A 108 37.27 13.06 -23.94
N ALA A 109 37.86 11.92 -23.56
CA ALA A 109 39.29 11.66 -23.76
C ALA A 109 39.66 11.48 -25.25
N PHE A 110 38.78 10.84 -26.03
CA PHE A 110 38.96 10.72 -27.48
C PHE A 110 38.87 12.08 -28.20
N GLU A 111 38.14 13.06 -27.64
CA GLU A 111 38.04 14.40 -28.22
C GLU A 111 39.33 15.20 -28.09
N THR A 112 40.10 15.00 -27.03
CA THR A 112 41.41 15.67 -26.84
C THR A 112 42.53 15.03 -27.65
N GLY A 113 42.41 13.76 -28.03
CA GLY A 113 43.49 13.00 -28.68
C GLY A 113 43.57 13.07 -30.22
N ASP A 114 42.44 13.27 -30.92
CA ASP A 114 42.41 13.14 -32.38
C ASP A 114 41.79 14.36 -33.09
N THR A 115 42.65 15.32 -33.46
CA THR A 115 42.28 16.57 -34.13
C THR A 115 42.32 16.48 -35.66
N GLN A 116 43.06 15.52 -36.24
CA GLN A 116 43.26 15.43 -37.68
C GLN A 116 42.09 14.73 -38.41
N SER A 117 41.49 13.72 -37.76
CA SER A 117 40.38 12.94 -38.35
C SER A 117 39.02 13.66 -38.32
N ARG A 118 38.88 14.74 -37.55
CA ARG A 118 37.56 15.40 -37.39
C ARG A 118 37.27 16.41 -38.49
N ARG A 119 38.30 16.88 -39.20
CA ARG A 119 38.18 17.81 -40.34
C ARG A 119 37.40 17.21 -41.51
N TYR A 120 37.51 15.90 -41.74
CA TYR A 120 36.77 15.23 -42.82
C TYR A 120 35.32 14.91 -42.46
N LEU A 121 34.98 14.79 -41.16
CA LEU A 121 33.65 14.44 -40.68
C LEU A 121 32.75 15.65 -40.36
N ASN A 122 33.23 16.88 -40.58
CA ASN A 122 32.53 18.14 -40.28
C ASN A 122 31.93 18.21 -38.86
N LEU A 123 32.58 17.55 -37.88
CA LEU A 123 32.12 17.51 -36.49
C LEU A 123 32.27 18.86 -35.76
N THR A 124 33.02 19.81 -36.32
CA THR A 124 33.18 21.18 -35.80
C THR A 124 31.85 21.96 -35.79
N THR A 125 30.88 21.59 -36.62
CA THR A 125 29.63 22.37 -36.73
C THR A 125 28.57 22.02 -35.66
N MET A 126 28.71 20.89 -34.94
CA MET A 126 27.84 20.58 -33.77
C MET A 126 28.53 20.77 -32.41
N GLY A 127 29.87 20.86 -32.39
CA GLY A 127 30.63 21.26 -31.21
C GLY A 127 31.16 22.66 -31.42
N GLY A 128 30.30 23.66 -31.18
CA GLY A 128 30.65 25.07 -31.32
C GLY A 128 31.97 25.37 -30.60
N GLU A 129 32.88 26.03 -31.31
CA GLU A 129 34.15 26.46 -30.76
C GLU A 129 33.87 27.33 -29.53
N SER A 130 34.31 26.86 -28.35
CA SER A 130 34.08 27.43 -27.01
C SER A 130 32.88 26.89 -26.20
N GLU A 131 32.44 25.66 -26.40
CA GLU A 131 31.69 24.94 -25.36
C GLU A 131 32.66 24.44 -24.27
N SER A 132 32.33 24.65 -22.99
CA SER A 132 33.14 24.17 -21.87
C SER A 132 33.27 22.63 -21.94
N SER A 133 34.44 22.06 -21.65
CA SER A 133 34.65 20.60 -21.62
C SER A 133 33.62 19.87 -20.74
N PHE A 134 33.10 20.57 -19.73
CA PHE A 134 31.99 20.13 -18.90
C PHE A 134 30.67 19.93 -19.68
N LEU A 135 30.32 20.86 -20.56
CA LEU A 135 29.05 20.84 -21.31
C LEU A 135 29.02 19.68 -22.32
N ILE A 136 30.15 19.43 -23.00
CA ILE A 136 30.30 18.31 -23.93
C ILE A 136 30.21 16.96 -23.18
N PHE A 137 30.82 16.88 -21.99
CA PHE A 137 30.69 15.71 -21.10
C PHE A 137 29.22 15.50 -20.68
N THR A 138 28.52 16.57 -20.30
CA THR A 138 27.10 16.51 -19.91
C THR A 138 26.20 16.06 -21.06
N ILE A 139 26.36 16.62 -22.26
CA ILE A 139 25.57 16.21 -23.45
C ILE A 139 25.79 14.73 -23.74
N ARG A 140 27.06 14.27 -23.77
CA ARG A 140 27.38 12.86 -24.03
C ARG A 140 26.80 11.92 -22.97
N TYR A 141 26.86 12.31 -21.70
CA TYR A 141 26.26 11.54 -20.60
C TYR A 141 24.74 11.36 -20.79
N PHE A 142 23.99 12.43 -21.09
CA PHE A 142 22.56 12.35 -21.33
C PHE A 142 22.22 11.57 -22.61
N SER A 143 23.00 11.72 -23.68
CA SER A 143 22.83 10.93 -24.90
C SER A 143 23.00 9.43 -24.65
N PHE A 144 24.03 9.01 -23.91
CA PHE A 144 24.21 7.59 -23.56
C PHE A 144 23.12 7.09 -22.59
N THR A 145 22.65 7.95 -21.67
CA THR A 145 21.54 7.63 -20.76
C THR A 145 20.26 7.31 -21.54
N ILE A 146 19.92 8.11 -22.56
CA ILE A 146 18.76 7.87 -23.42
C ILE A 146 18.93 6.58 -24.24
N LEU A 147 20.12 6.36 -24.80
CA LEU A 147 20.42 5.19 -25.63
C LEU A 147 20.23 3.87 -24.87
N PHE A 148 20.62 3.85 -23.60
CA PHE A 148 20.50 2.69 -22.72
C PHE A 148 19.23 2.68 -21.86
N SER A 149 18.29 3.63 -22.05
CA SER A 149 17.04 3.69 -21.29
C SER A 149 16.17 2.43 -21.45
N ASN A 150 16.37 1.65 -22.50
CA ASN A 150 15.68 0.37 -22.73
C ASN A 150 16.23 -0.79 -21.86
N PHE A 151 17.33 -0.57 -21.13
CA PHE A 151 17.95 -1.60 -20.28
C PHE A 151 17.22 -1.77 -18.93
N ILE A 152 16.41 -0.79 -18.53
CA ILE A 152 15.54 -0.86 -17.36
C ILE A 152 14.11 -1.09 -17.87
N PRO A 153 13.57 -2.32 -17.78
CA PRO A 153 12.18 -2.60 -18.12
C PRO A 153 11.21 -2.06 -17.06
#